data_AF-A0A925IXN1-F1
#
_entry.id   AF-A0A925IXN1-F1
#
_cell.length_a   1.000
_cell.length_b   1.000
_cell.length_c   1.000
_cell.angle_alpha   90.00
_cell.angle_beta   90.00
_cell.angle_gamma   90.00
#
_symmetry.space_group_name_H-M   'P 1'
#
loop_
_entity.id
_entity.type
_entity.pdbx_description
1 polymer ?
#
loop_
_entity_poly.entity_id
_entity_poly.type
_entity_poly.pdbx_seq_one_letter_code
_entity_poly.pdbx_strand_id
1 'polypeptide(L)'
;MRLLPLLLTSLLLTAGSASAQQRLLYTSADLPGTLSAKPLKSIRTGIGRFLTVRYQDGTEERVPKTSIWGYVDKKNRTFRRLKHRFLEVNKIGDLVEYVSHDMEPIGANGETMSVTNYYFSKTLDSAVYANRKKALRMPAEVENP
;
A
#
# COMPACT_ATOMS: atom_id res chain seq x y z
N MET A 1 18.32 57.15 29.15
CA MET A 1 16.97 56.85 28.65
C MET A 1 16.98 55.51 27.93
N ARG A 2 16.29 54.54 28.53
CA ARG A 2 15.73 53.25 28.06
C ARG A 2 16.37 52.52 26.85
N LEU A 3 17.07 51.44 27.18
CA LEU A 3 17.36 50.29 26.31
C LEU A 3 16.07 49.49 26.05
N LEU A 4 15.81 49.15 24.79
CA LEU A 4 14.69 48.31 24.35
C LEU A 4 15.21 46.90 24.06
N PRO A 5 14.75 45.84 24.74
CA PRO A 5 15.16 44.47 24.40
C PRO A 5 14.30 43.94 23.25
N LEU A 6 14.95 43.62 22.12
CA LEU A 6 14.37 42.87 21.01
C LEU A 6 14.13 41.42 21.46
N LEU A 7 12.88 41.09 21.72
CA LEU A 7 12.41 39.73 21.98
C LEU A 7 12.26 38.99 20.63
N LEU A 8 13.31 38.26 20.24
CA LEU A 8 13.30 37.34 19.11
C LEU A 8 12.55 36.06 19.53
N THR A 9 11.29 35.93 19.12
CA THR A 9 10.47 34.73 19.38
C THR A 9 10.76 33.69 18.31
N SER A 10 11.57 32.69 18.67
CA SER A 10 11.86 31.52 17.84
C SER A 10 10.64 30.61 17.71
N LEU A 11 9.95 30.67 16.58
CA LEU A 11 8.84 29.77 16.25
C LEU A 11 9.41 28.40 15.86
N LEU A 12 9.54 27.48 16.83
CA LEU A 12 9.83 26.07 16.56
C LEU A 12 8.58 25.43 15.93
N LEU A 13 8.55 25.33 14.60
CA LEU A 13 7.65 24.40 13.90
C LEU A 13 8.13 22.98 14.21
N THR A 14 7.50 22.35 15.21
CA THR A 14 7.54 20.89 15.34
C THR A 14 6.75 20.30 14.19
N ALA A 15 7.44 20.01 13.08
CA ALA A 15 6.91 19.13 12.05
C ALA A 15 6.76 17.74 12.69
N GLY A 16 5.58 17.49 13.27
CA GLY A 16 5.21 16.16 13.75
C GLY A 16 5.21 15.23 12.56
N SER A 17 6.22 14.36 12.47
CA SER A 17 6.21 13.25 11.53
C SER A 17 4.98 12.40 11.85
N ALA A 18 3.92 12.57 11.07
CA ALA A 18 2.75 11.70 11.13
C ALA A 18 3.25 10.29 10.82
N SER A 19 3.42 9.49 11.87
CA SER A 19 3.81 8.09 11.75
C SER A 19 2.69 7.38 10.99
N ALA A 20 2.96 7.03 9.74
CA ALA A 20 1.99 6.34 8.91
C ALA A 20 1.62 5.00 9.54
N GLN A 21 0.39 4.88 10.01
CA GLN A 21 -0.08 3.69 10.71
C GLN A 21 -0.40 2.59 9.70
N GLN A 22 0.17 1.41 9.93
CA GLN A 22 -0.17 0.22 9.16
C GLN A 22 -1.66 -0.11 9.35
N ARG A 23 -2.33 -0.50 8.25
CA ARG A 23 -3.75 -0.86 8.29
C ARG A 23 -4.11 -1.87 7.20
N LEU A 24 -5.12 -2.68 7.48
CA LEU A 24 -5.78 -3.50 6.47
C LEU A 24 -6.84 -2.67 5.75
N LEU A 25 -7.06 -2.97 4.48
CA LEU A 25 -8.10 -2.41 3.64
C LEU A 25 -9.02 -3.55 3.24
N TYR A 26 -10.26 -3.54 3.70
CA TYR A 26 -11.27 -4.54 3.37
C TYR A 26 -11.93 -4.23 2.03
N THR A 27 -12.03 -2.94 1.70
CA THR A 27 -12.52 -2.44 0.42
C THR A 27 -11.60 -1.36 -0.15
N SER A 28 -11.70 -1.06 -1.45
CA SER A 28 -10.99 0.08 -2.05
C SER A 28 -11.42 1.42 -1.46
N ALA A 29 -12.67 1.53 -0.99
CA ALA A 29 -13.23 2.72 -0.35
C ALA A 29 -12.55 3.03 0.99
N ASP A 30 -11.82 2.08 1.58
CA ASP A 30 -11.06 2.30 2.82
C ASP A 30 -9.79 3.14 2.60
N LEU A 31 -9.39 3.39 1.34
CA LEU A 31 -8.22 4.20 0.99
C LEU A 31 -8.27 5.63 1.53
N PRO A 32 -9.33 6.42 1.25
CA PRO A 32 -9.52 7.73 1.90
C PRO A 32 -9.93 7.62 3.38
N GLY A 33 -10.21 6.42 3.88
CA GLY A 33 -10.79 6.18 5.20
C GLY A 33 -9.84 6.49 6.36
N THR A 34 -10.41 6.53 7.57
CA THR A 34 -9.70 6.71 8.84
C THR A 34 -8.95 5.44 9.29
N LEU A 35 -8.06 5.63 10.27
CA LEU A 35 -7.18 4.60 10.85
C LEU A 35 -7.95 3.34 11.28
N SER A 36 -7.33 2.16 11.16
CA SER A 36 -7.91 0.92 11.72
C SER A 36 -8.26 1.11 13.19
N ALA A 37 -9.41 0.57 13.60
CA ALA A 37 -9.89 0.63 14.99
C ALA A 37 -8.85 0.12 16.01
N LYS A 38 -7.96 -0.77 15.59
CA LYS A 38 -6.83 -1.26 16.39
C LYS A 38 -5.50 -1.00 15.67
N PRO A 39 -4.54 -0.33 16.31
CA PRO A 39 -3.26 0.00 15.69
C PRO A 39 -2.42 -1.24 15.43
N LEU A 40 -2.02 -1.41 14.17
CA LEU A 40 -1.17 -2.52 13.74
C LEU A 40 0.30 -2.19 14.00
N LYS A 41 1.03 -3.20 14.45
CA LYS A 41 2.49 -3.18 14.60
C LYS A 41 3.20 -3.74 13.38
N SER A 42 2.66 -4.79 12.78
CA SER A 42 3.21 -5.37 11.56
C SER A 42 2.19 -6.23 10.82
N ILE A 43 2.32 -6.27 9.49
CA ILE A 43 1.61 -7.19 8.61
C ILE A 43 2.66 -8.09 7.96
N ARG A 44 2.48 -9.41 8.03
CA ARG A 44 3.35 -10.39 7.38
C ARG A 44 2.59 -11.14 6.31
N THR A 45 3.03 -10.99 5.07
CA THR A 45 2.51 -11.71 3.92
C THR A 45 3.28 -13.02 3.73
N GLY A 46 2.81 -14.11 4.34
CA GLY A 46 3.41 -15.44 4.19
C GLY A 46 2.95 -16.19 2.94
N ILE A 47 3.56 -17.34 2.67
CA ILE A 47 3.04 -18.34 1.71
C ILE A 47 1.79 -18.98 2.35
N GLY A 48 0.66 -18.96 1.63
CA GLY A 48 -0.61 -19.52 2.12
C GLY A 48 -1.81 -18.57 2.03
N ARG A 49 -2.95 -19.00 2.59
CA ARG A 49 -4.26 -18.34 2.48
C ARG A 49 -4.48 -17.17 3.45
N PHE A 50 -3.58 -16.97 4.41
CA PHE A 50 -3.74 -16.00 5.49
C PHE A 50 -2.58 -15.01 5.54
N LEU A 51 -2.86 -13.83 6.11
CA LEU A 51 -1.90 -12.86 6.60
C LEU A 51 -1.77 -13.02 8.10
N THR A 52 -0.57 -12.80 8.64
CA THR A 52 -0.39 -12.64 10.08
C THR A 52 -0.33 -11.16 10.39
N VAL A 53 -1.24 -10.71 11.24
CA VAL A 53 -1.39 -9.33 11.67
C VAL A 53 -1.02 -9.28 13.14
N ARG A 54 -0.02 -8.46 13.48
CA ARG A 54 0.38 -8.23 14.86
C ARG A 54 -0.02 -6.82 15.27
N TYR A 55 -0.71 -6.70 16.39
CA TYR A 55 -1.16 -5.43 16.94
C TYR A 55 -0.13 -4.83 17.90
N GLN A 56 -0.31 -3.56 18.27
CA GLN A 56 0.59 -2.88 19.22
C GLN A 56 0.55 -3.51 20.62
N ASP A 57 -0.59 -4.06 21.04
CA ASP A 57 -0.75 -4.78 22.32
C ASP A 57 -0.10 -6.17 22.33
N GLY A 58 0.56 -6.58 21.23
CA GLY A 58 1.23 -7.87 21.10
C GLY A 58 0.32 -9.01 20.63
N THR A 59 -0.99 -8.78 20.53
CA THR A 59 -1.91 -9.80 19.99
C THR A 59 -1.61 -10.08 18.52
N GLU A 60 -1.89 -11.31 18.10
CA GLU A 60 -1.76 -11.76 16.71
C GLU A 60 -3.07 -12.31 16.19
N GLU A 61 -3.38 -11.99 14.94
CA GLU A 61 -4.54 -12.49 14.23
C GLU A 61 -4.15 -13.02 12.86
N ARG A 62 -4.81 -14.10 12.44
CA ARG A 62 -4.70 -14.65 11.10
C ARG A 62 -5.88 -14.18 10.25
N VAL A 63 -5.63 -13.24 9.36
CA VAL A 63 -6.66 -12.67 8.49
C VAL A 63 -6.65 -13.39 7.13
N PRO A 64 -7.79 -13.92 6.64
CA PRO A 64 -7.86 -14.49 5.30
C PRO A 64 -7.44 -13.46 4.24
N LYS A 65 -6.56 -13.83 3.31
CA LYS A 65 -6.20 -12.95 2.20
C LYS A 65 -7.43 -12.60 1.34
N THR A 66 -8.39 -13.52 1.25
CA THR A 66 -9.63 -13.33 0.48
C THR A 66 -10.58 -12.32 1.09
N SER A 67 -10.48 -12.03 2.39
CA SER A 67 -11.37 -11.08 3.06
C SER A 67 -10.89 -9.64 2.98
N ILE A 68 -9.74 -9.38 2.35
CA ILE A 68 -9.17 -8.03 2.24
C ILE A 68 -8.98 -7.63 0.78
N TRP A 69 -9.19 -6.34 0.53
CA TRP A 69 -8.80 -5.69 -0.72
C TRP A 69 -7.28 -5.45 -0.77
N GLY A 70 -6.68 -5.06 0.37
CA GLY A 70 -5.28 -4.66 0.41
C GLY A 70 -4.79 -4.28 1.81
N TYR A 71 -3.64 -3.61 1.87
CA TYR A 71 -3.12 -3.03 3.12
C TYR A 71 -2.24 -1.81 2.85
N VAL A 72 -2.03 -1.01 3.89
CA VAL A 72 -1.03 0.06 3.92
C VAL A 72 0.12 -0.38 4.82
N ASP A 73 1.35 -0.28 4.33
CA ASP A 73 2.55 -0.63 5.08
C ASP A 73 3.04 0.51 5.97
N LYS A 74 4.13 0.26 6.72
CA LYS A 74 4.71 1.24 7.66
C LYS A 74 5.33 2.46 6.96
N LYS A 75 5.52 2.40 5.64
CA LYS A 75 6.04 3.48 4.80
C LYS A 75 4.91 4.23 4.09
N ASN A 76 3.66 4.02 4.50
CA ASN A 76 2.47 4.56 3.86
C ASN A 76 2.25 4.10 2.41
N ARG A 77 2.86 2.98 2.01
CA ARG A 77 2.65 2.42 0.67
C ARG A 77 1.42 1.53 0.69
N THR A 78 0.57 1.71 -0.32
CA THR A 78 -0.66 0.94 -0.46
C THR A 78 -0.39 -0.28 -1.33
N PHE A 79 -0.90 -1.43 -0.92
CA PHE A 79 -0.79 -2.68 -1.64
C PHE A 79 -2.18 -3.26 -1.91
N ARG A 80 -2.54 -3.41 -3.18
CA ARG A 80 -3.76 -4.11 -3.61
C ARG A 80 -3.47 -5.61 -3.71
N ARG A 81 -4.34 -6.44 -3.16
CA ARG A 81 -4.31 -7.88 -3.41
C ARG A 81 -4.80 -8.18 -4.83
N LEU A 82 -4.02 -8.96 -5.57
CA LEU A 82 -4.44 -9.54 -6.84
C LEU A 82 -4.13 -11.03 -6.85
N LYS A 83 -5.18 -11.86 -6.83
CA LYS A 83 -5.09 -13.33 -6.76
C LYS A 83 -4.18 -13.78 -5.59
N HIS A 84 -2.94 -14.13 -5.89
CA HIS A 84 -1.93 -14.67 -4.96
C HIS A 84 -0.82 -13.67 -4.59
N ARG A 85 -0.85 -12.44 -5.12
CA ARG A 85 0.17 -11.42 -4.90
C ARG A 85 -0.41 -10.12 -4.36
N PHE A 86 0.47 -9.24 -3.91
CA PHE A 86 0.17 -7.87 -3.56
C PHE A 86 0.94 -6.94 -4.49
N LEU A 87 0.23 -6.03 -5.16
CA LEU A 87 0.80 -5.04 -6.06
C LEU A 87 0.80 -3.68 -5.35
N GLU A 88 1.93 -2.98 -5.38
CA GLU A 88 2.01 -1.62 -4.86
C GLU A 88 1.18 -0.69 -5.74
N VAL A 89 0.31 0.14 -5.15
CA VAL A 89 -0.44 1.17 -5.86
C VAL A 89 0.49 2.38 -6.02
N ASN A 90 0.99 2.56 -7.24
CA ASN A 90 1.97 3.61 -7.54
C ASN A 90 1.30 4.96 -7.83
N LYS A 91 0.18 4.94 -8.57
CA LYS A 91 -0.54 6.16 -8.98
C LYS A 91 -2.03 5.91 -9.15
N ILE A 92 -2.86 6.89 -8.77
CA ILE A 92 -4.29 6.93 -9.03
C ILE A 92 -4.59 8.18 -9.86
N GLY A 93 -5.19 8.01 -11.04
CA GLY A 93 -5.59 9.08 -11.95
C GLY A 93 -6.58 8.55 -12.99
N ASP A 94 -6.37 8.86 -14.28
CA ASP A 94 -7.19 8.30 -15.39
C ASP A 94 -7.19 6.76 -15.45
N LEU A 95 -6.12 6.18 -14.90
CA LEU A 95 -5.93 4.77 -14.61
C LEU A 95 -5.33 4.66 -13.21
N VAL A 96 -5.52 3.49 -12.60
CA VAL A 96 -4.70 3.07 -11.47
C VAL A 96 -3.48 2.33 -11.99
N GLU A 97 -2.31 2.77 -11.58
CA GLU A 97 -1.02 2.14 -11.89
C GLU A 97 -0.53 1.34 -10.69
N TYR A 98 -0.05 0.13 -10.97
CA TYR A 98 0.53 -0.75 -9.97
C TYR A 98 1.93 -1.19 -10.34
N VAL A 99 2.71 -1.54 -9.32
CA VAL A 99 4.07 -2.07 -9.46
C VAL A 99 4.21 -3.39 -8.69
N SER A 100 4.85 -4.39 -9.29
CA SER A 100 5.44 -5.52 -8.57
C SER A 100 6.97 -5.53 -8.74
N HIS A 101 7.65 -5.94 -7.68
CA HIS A 101 9.08 -6.23 -7.71
C HIS A 101 9.23 -7.74 -7.63
N ASP A 102 9.53 -8.36 -8.76
CA ASP A 102 9.73 -9.80 -8.87
C ASP A 102 11.24 -10.08 -8.98
N MET A 103 11.67 -11.26 -8.53
CA MET A 103 13.05 -11.71 -8.72
C MET A 103 13.05 -12.70 -9.89
N GLU A 104 13.76 -12.37 -10.97
CA GLU A 104 13.86 -13.20 -12.16
C GLU A 104 15.27 -13.80 -12.27
N PRO A 105 15.39 -15.07 -12.71
CA PRO A 105 16.70 -15.70 -12.90
C PRO A 105 17.44 -15.04 -14.08
N ILE A 106 18.73 -14.78 -13.87
CA ILE A 106 19.65 -14.32 -14.90
C ILE A 106 20.52 -15.51 -15.28
N GLY A 107 20.42 -15.98 -16.52
CA GLY A 107 21.27 -17.06 -17.02
C GLY A 107 21.08 -18.40 -16.29
N ALA A 108 22.00 -19.33 -16.55
CA ALA A 108 21.94 -20.71 -16.06
C ALA A 108 22.64 -20.93 -14.70
N ASN A 109 23.32 -19.91 -14.16
CA ASN A 109 24.12 -19.96 -12.93
C ASN A 109 23.31 -19.71 -11.64
N GLY A 110 21.99 -19.49 -11.74
CA GLY A 110 21.13 -19.28 -10.59
C GLY A 110 21.20 -17.88 -9.98
N GLU A 111 21.86 -16.93 -10.65
CA GLU A 111 21.78 -15.52 -10.29
C GLU A 111 20.36 -15.01 -10.50
N THR A 112 19.94 -14.02 -9.71
CA THR A 112 18.61 -13.39 -9.85
C THR A 112 18.74 -11.88 -9.89
N MET A 113 17.91 -11.22 -10.69
CA MET A 113 17.74 -9.77 -10.69
C MET A 113 16.35 -9.37 -10.22
N SER A 114 16.29 -8.21 -9.58
CA SER A 114 15.02 -7.54 -9.30
C SER A 114 14.50 -6.90 -10.58
N VAL A 115 13.32 -7.34 -11.02
CA VAL A 115 12.58 -6.79 -12.16
C VAL A 115 11.37 -6.04 -11.64
N THR A 116 11.17 -4.83 -12.14
CA THR A 116 10.02 -4.00 -11.81
C THR A 116 8.99 -4.11 -12.92
N ASN A 117 7.84 -4.71 -12.62
CA ASN A 117 6.74 -4.92 -13.54
C ASN A 117 5.61 -3.91 -13.29
N TYR A 118 5.08 -3.32 -14.35
CA TYR A 118 4.00 -2.33 -14.29
C TYR A 118 2.67 -2.95 -14.71
N TYR A 119 1.61 -2.59 -14.00
CA TYR A 119 0.24 -2.99 -14.31
C TYR A 119 -0.73 -1.81 -14.22
N PHE A 120 -1.87 -1.95 -14.86
CA PHE A 120 -2.84 -0.87 -15.04
C PHE A 120 -4.26 -1.39 -14.87
N SER A 121 -5.13 -0.58 -14.28
CA SER A 121 -6.57 -0.84 -14.24
C SER A 121 -7.34 0.46 -14.40
N LYS A 122 -8.63 0.40 -14.73
CA LYS A 122 -9.46 1.59 -14.92
C LYS A 122 -9.81 2.25 -13.59
N THR A 123 -10.16 1.43 -12.60
CA THR A 123 -10.48 1.79 -11.22
C THR A 123 -9.83 0.81 -10.25
N LEU A 124 -9.82 1.15 -8.96
CA LEU A 124 -9.22 0.33 -7.90
C LEU A 124 -9.81 -1.09 -7.78
N ASP A 125 -11.01 -1.33 -8.32
CA ASP A 125 -11.73 -2.61 -8.25
C ASP A 125 -11.87 -3.30 -9.60
N SER A 126 -11.39 -2.67 -10.67
CA SER A 126 -11.42 -3.25 -12.01
C SER A 126 -10.27 -4.22 -12.25
N ALA A 127 -10.42 -5.06 -13.28
CA ALA A 127 -9.39 -5.99 -13.72
C ALA A 127 -8.05 -5.30 -14.02
N VAL A 128 -6.96 -5.99 -13.70
CA VAL A 128 -5.59 -5.49 -13.83
C VAL A 128 -4.92 -6.07 -15.07
N TYR A 129 -4.27 -5.21 -15.86
CA TYR A 129 -3.61 -5.57 -17.12
C TYR A 129 -2.16 -5.09 -17.15
N ALA A 130 -1.26 -5.87 -17.74
CA ALA A 130 0.12 -5.45 -17.98
C ALA A 130 0.24 -4.36 -19.07
N ASN A 131 -0.78 -4.19 -19.91
CA ASN A 131 -0.77 -3.22 -21.01
C ASN A 131 -1.70 -2.03 -20.72
N ARG A 132 -1.12 -0.81 -20.67
CA ARG A 132 -1.83 0.44 -20.42
C ARG A 132 -2.96 0.71 -21.43
N LYS A 133 -2.70 0.52 -22.72
CA LYS A 133 -3.68 0.76 -23.80
C LYS A 133 -4.88 -0.19 -23.69
N LYS A 134 -4.64 -1.42 -23.24
CA LYS A 134 -5.70 -2.39 -22.94
C LYS A 134 -6.56 -1.91 -21.77
N ALA A 135 -5.95 -1.49 -20.66
CA ALA A 135 -6.67 -0.99 -19.49
C ALA A 135 -7.58 0.22 -19.79
N LEU A 136 -7.17 1.11 -20.71
CA LEU A 136 -7.98 2.27 -21.11
C LEU A 136 -9.26 1.93 -21.86
N ARG A 137 -9.27 0.82 -22.60
CA ARG A 137 -10.38 0.41 -23.47
C ARG A 137 -11.41 -0.44 -22.74
N MET A 138 -11.04 -0.98 -21.60
CA MET A 138 -11.93 -1.86 -20.84
C MET A 138 -12.88 -1.03 -19.99
N PRO A 139 -14.16 -1.44 -19.90
CA PRO A 139 -15.09 -0.83 -18.98
C PRO A 139 -14.60 -1.00 -17.53
N ALA A 140 -15.06 -0.12 -16.64
CA ALA A 140 -14.87 -0.29 -15.21
C ALA A 140 -15.79 -1.41 -14.70
N GLU A 141 -15.58 -2.63 -15.17
CA GLU A 141 -16.26 -3.81 -14.60
C GLU A 141 -15.68 -4.08 -13.22
N VAL A 142 -16.56 -4.26 -12.23
CA VAL A 142 -16.20 -4.65 -10.88
C VAL A 142 -15.81 -6.12 -10.93
N GLU A 143 -14.56 -6.46 -10.60
CA GLU A 143 -14.24 -7.85 -10.29
C GLU A 143 -15.03 -8.22 -9.03
N ASN A 144 -16.15 -8.95 -9.20
CA ASN A 144 -16.84 -9.54 -8.07
C ASN A 144 -15.88 -10.54 -7.38
N PRO A 145 -15.71 -10.44 -6.05
CA PRO A 145 -14.73 -11.20 -5.28
C PRO A 145 -14.94 -12.72 -5.30
#